data_AF-A0A846YB79-F1
#
_entry.id   AF-A0A846YB79-F1
#
_cell.length_a   1.000
_cell.length_b   1.000
_cell.length_c   1.000
_cell.angle_alpha   90.00
_cell.angle_beta   90.00
_cell.angle_gamma   90.00
#
_symmetry.space_group_name_H-M   'P 1'
#
loop_
_entity.id
_entity.type
_entity.pdbx_description
1 polymer ?
#
loop_
_entity_poly.entity_id
_entity_poly.type
_entity_poly.pdbx_seq_one_letter_code
_entity_poly.pdbx_strand_id
1 'polypeptide(L)'
;MAIIASHRIMRLRALIEHPNTGADERATAQRMLDRLLARSGGAPVGDRTYGDRHHRVGKHADLPAVAEMIRADIALGRIMFAPQTRLGEPAIRDPLGDAPVQIEITVDLPHHACIDITIDKVPREWGWVVEDGIERVSPQLQELATELADIMNGYNFDGSDIAKRFFGRVRIPELTLVW
;
A
#
# COMPACT_ATOMS: atom_id res chain seq x y z
N MET A 1 0.39 17.57 -0.72
CA MET A 1 0.33 16.48 0.28
C MET A 1 -0.89 16.58 1.20
N ALA A 2 -1.15 17.70 1.91
CA ALA A 2 -2.24 17.79 2.90
C ALA A 2 -3.69 17.65 2.35
N ILE A 3 -3.99 18.24 1.17
CA ILE A 3 -5.34 18.18 0.57
C ILE A 3 -5.67 16.77 0.06
N ILE A 4 -4.66 16.05 -0.45
CA ILE A 4 -4.78 14.67 -0.99
C ILE A 4 -5.16 13.68 0.12
N ALA A 5 -4.50 13.79 1.28
CA ALA A 5 -4.83 12.97 2.44
C ALA A 5 -6.28 13.18 2.91
N SER A 6 -6.77 14.43 2.90
CA SER A 6 -8.11 14.80 3.36
C SER A 6 -9.24 14.10 2.58
N HIS A 7 -9.13 14.02 1.25
CA HIS A 7 -10.16 13.39 0.43
C HIS A 7 -10.15 11.84 0.52
N ARG A 8 -8.97 11.22 0.61
CA ARG A 8 -8.84 9.77 0.87
C ARG A 8 -9.45 9.41 2.23
N ILE A 9 -9.17 10.22 3.27
CA ILE A 9 -9.76 10.08 4.60
C ILE A 9 -11.29 10.16 4.55
N MET A 10 -11.84 11.14 3.84
CA MET A 10 -13.29 11.30 3.69
C MET A 10 -13.94 10.09 3.00
N ARG A 11 -13.39 9.60 1.89
CA ARG A 11 -13.91 8.42 1.17
C ARG A 11 -13.90 7.17 2.05
N LEU A 12 -12.83 6.95 2.81
CA LEU A 12 -12.74 5.80 3.71
C LEU A 12 -13.75 5.89 4.85
N ARG A 13 -13.94 7.06 5.45
CA ARG A 13 -14.99 7.28 6.47
C ARG A 13 -16.38 7.00 5.92
N ALA A 14 -16.68 7.50 4.73
CA ALA A 14 -17.97 7.25 4.06
C ALA A 14 -18.20 5.75 3.80
N LEU A 15 -17.17 5.00 3.39
CA LEU A 15 -17.28 3.56 3.19
C LEU A 15 -17.51 2.81 4.51
N ILE A 16 -16.85 3.22 5.59
CA ILE A 16 -16.99 2.61 6.92
C ILE A 16 -18.41 2.78 7.48
N GLU A 17 -18.97 3.97 7.32
CA GLU A 17 -20.30 4.34 7.84
C GLU A 17 -21.46 3.78 7.00
N HIS A 18 -21.21 3.33 5.76
CA HIS A 18 -22.25 2.89 4.85
C HIS A 18 -22.87 1.53 5.31
N PRO A 19 -24.22 1.41 5.33
CA PRO A 19 -24.91 0.26 5.91
C PRO A 19 -24.70 -1.04 5.11
N ASN A 20 -24.48 -0.94 3.80
CA ASN A 20 -24.26 -2.11 2.94
C ASN A 20 -22.80 -2.56 2.86
N THR A 21 -21.88 -1.88 3.55
CA THR A 21 -20.46 -2.28 3.55
C THR A 21 -20.30 -3.57 4.37
N GLY A 22 -19.69 -4.59 3.76
CA GLY A 22 -19.41 -5.86 4.42
C GLY A 22 -18.45 -5.70 5.61
N ALA A 23 -18.42 -6.68 6.52
CA ALA A 23 -17.52 -6.64 7.68
C ALA A 23 -16.03 -6.59 7.26
N ASP A 24 -15.65 -7.39 6.27
CA ASP A 24 -14.26 -7.47 5.78
C ASP A 24 -13.83 -6.20 5.03
N GLU A 25 -14.73 -5.65 4.21
CA GLU A 25 -14.51 -4.39 3.51
C GLU A 25 -14.38 -3.22 4.50
N ARG A 26 -15.26 -3.16 5.50
CA ARG A 26 -15.19 -2.16 6.57
C ARG A 26 -13.91 -2.27 7.37
N ALA A 27 -13.48 -3.48 7.72
CA ALA A 27 -12.22 -3.72 8.41
C ALA A 27 -11.01 -3.28 7.57
N THR A 28 -11.04 -3.53 6.26
CA THR A 28 -10.00 -3.10 5.32
C THR A 28 -9.96 -1.58 5.18
N ALA A 29 -11.12 -0.94 5.03
CA ALA A 29 -11.24 0.51 4.97
C ALA A 29 -10.73 1.19 6.25
N GLN A 30 -11.04 0.62 7.42
CA GLN A 30 -10.53 1.12 8.70
C GLN A 30 -9.00 1.01 8.78
N ARG A 31 -8.40 -0.13 8.38
CA ARG A 31 -6.93 -0.28 8.35
C ARG A 31 -6.26 0.73 7.43
N MET A 32 -6.82 0.98 6.25
CA MET A 32 -6.30 2.00 5.32
C MET A 32 -6.41 3.41 5.92
N LEU A 33 -7.51 3.72 6.62
CA LEU A 33 -7.72 5.01 7.27
C LEU A 33 -6.71 5.23 8.40
N ASP A 34 -6.52 4.23 9.26
CA ASP A 34 -5.56 4.29 10.37
C ASP A 34 -4.13 4.53 9.84
N ARG A 35 -3.77 3.87 8.72
CA ARG A 35 -2.47 4.04 8.06
C ARG A 35 -2.29 5.46 7.53
N LEU A 36 -3.29 6.02 6.84
CA LEU A 36 -3.23 7.39 6.32
C LEU A 36 -3.12 8.43 7.44
N LEU A 37 -3.87 8.26 8.53
CA LEU A 37 -3.80 9.14 9.69
C LEU A 37 -2.41 9.05 10.36
N ALA A 38 -1.86 7.85 10.52
CA ALA A 38 -0.52 7.63 11.07
C ALA A 38 0.61 8.19 10.19
N ARG A 39 0.40 8.33 8.87
CA ARG A 39 1.36 8.99 7.97
C ARG A 39 1.31 10.52 8.07
N SER A 40 0.14 11.07 8.43
CA SER A 40 -0.10 12.52 8.50
C SER A 40 0.31 13.14 9.84
N GLY A 41 0.22 12.40 10.94
CA GLY A 41 0.87 12.74 12.19
C GLY A 41 2.30 12.23 12.16
N GLY A 42 3.30 13.10 12.28
CA GLY A 42 4.71 12.71 12.22
C GLY A 42 4.99 11.45 13.05
N ALA A 43 5.71 10.49 12.45
CA ALA A 43 5.96 9.20 13.06
C ALA A 43 6.53 9.38 14.47
N PRO A 44 5.87 8.89 15.54
CA PRO A 44 6.45 8.94 16.86
C PRO A 44 7.70 8.06 16.88
N VAL A 45 8.85 8.70 17.10
CA VAL A 45 10.13 8.04 17.34
C VAL A 45 10.14 7.59 18.80
N GLY A 46 9.98 6.28 19.06
CA GLY A 46 10.23 5.70 20.39
C GLY A 46 9.33 4.51 20.80
N ASP A 47 9.86 3.73 21.76
CA ASP A 47 9.33 2.47 22.34
C ASP A 47 7.89 2.52 22.85
N ARG A 48 7.35 3.70 23.14
CA ARG A 48 5.97 3.85 23.64
C ARG A 48 4.90 3.46 22.63
N THR A 49 5.28 3.29 21.36
CA THR A 49 4.37 2.88 20.28
C THR A 49 4.20 1.36 20.19
N TYR A 50 5.04 0.57 20.88
CA TYR A 50 4.94 -0.90 20.85
C TYR A 50 3.59 -1.37 21.43
N GLY A 51 3.19 -0.82 22.58
CA GLY A 51 1.90 -1.06 23.25
C GLY A 51 0.66 -0.76 22.39
N ASP A 52 0.59 0.45 21.82
CA ASP A 52 -0.59 0.89 21.05
C ASP A 52 -0.75 0.16 19.71
N ARG A 53 0.35 -0.31 19.11
CA ARG A 53 0.30 -1.13 17.89
C ARG A 53 -0.13 -2.57 18.17
N HIS A 54 -0.10 -3.05 19.41
CA HIS A 54 -0.54 -4.40 19.78
C HIS A 54 -2.06 -4.62 19.77
N HIS A 55 -2.87 -3.57 19.59
CA HIS A 55 -4.30 -3.70 19.35
C HIS A 55 -4.66 -3.83 17.85
N ARG A 56 -3.67 -3.74 16.94
CA ARG A 56 -3.91 -3.78 15.50
C ARG A 56 -4.29 -5.18 15.01
N VAL A 57 -5.26 -5.22 14.11
CA VAL A 57 -5.69 -6.41 13.37
C VAL A 57 -4.47 -7.05 12.68
N GLY A 58 -4.30 -8.37 12.85
CA GLY A 58 -3.17 -9.11 12.27
C GLY A 58 -2.01 -9.45 13.22
N LYS A 59 -2.07 -9.04 14.50
CA LYS A 59 -1.07 -9.39 15.53
C LYS A 59 -0.78 -10.89 15.62
N HIS A 60 -1.83 -11.70 15.61
CA HIS A 60 -1.76 -13.16 15.72
C HIS A 60 -2.02 -13.88 14.41
N ALA A 61 -2.18 -13.13 13.30
CA ALA A 61 -2.24 -13.74 11.98
C ALA A 61 -0.94 -14.52 11.73
N ASP A 62 -0.97 -15.57 10.93
CA ASP A 62 0.24 -16.15 10.36
C ASP A 62 0.65 -15.38 9.10
N LEU A 63 1.81 -15.70 8.50
CA LEU A 63 2.26 -15.01 7.29
C LEU A 63 1.28 -15.16 6.11
N PRO A 64 0.66 -16.35 5.87
CA PRO A 64 -0.39 -16.48 4.87
C PRO A 64 -1.55 -15.49 5.09
N ALA A 65 -2.08 -15.38 6.32
CA ALA A 65 -3.13 -14.42 6.61
C ALA A 65 -2.67 -12.96 6.45
N VAL A 66 -1.41 -12.64 6.76
CA VAL A 66 -0.84 -11.31 6.45
C VAL A 66 -0.84 -11.04 4.94
N ALA A 67 -0.42 -11.99 4.12
CA ALA A 67 -0.44 -11.83 2.68
C ALA A 67 -1.88 -11.63 2.16
N GLU A 68 -2.87 -12.36 2.67
CA GLU A 68 -4.28 -12.12 2.31
C GLU A 68 -4.75 -10.72 2.68
N MET A 69 -4.39 -10.22 3.87
CA MET A 69 -4.72 -8.85 4.28
C MET A 69 -4.05 -7.80 3.38
N ILE A 70 -2.80 -8.02 2.97
CA ILE A 70 -2.11 -7.15 2.00
C ILE A 70 -2.83 -7.18 0.65
N ARG A 71 -3.23 -8.36 0.14
CA ARG A 71 -4.00 -8.48 -1.10
C ARG A 71 -5.33 -7.73 -1.02
N ALA A 72 -6.05 -7.86 0.10
CA ALA A 72 -7.30 -7.16 0.32
C ALA A 72 -7.12 -5.63 0.35
N ASP A 73 -6.08 -5.14 1.03
CA ASP A 73 -5.75 -3.72 1.06
C ASP A 73 -5.40 -3.17 -0.34
N ILE A 74 -4.62 -3.92 -1.14
CA ILE A 74 -4.26 -3.55 -2.52
C ILE A 74 -5.51 -3.53 -3.41
N ALA A 75 -6.35 -4.57 -3.33
CA ALA A 75 -7.58 -4.66 -4.11
C ALA A 75 -8.55 -3.51 -3.81
N LEU A 76 -8.77 -3.22 -2.52
CA LEU A 76 -9.62 -2.11 -2.11
C LEU A 76 -9.05 -0.77 -2.59
N GLY A 77 -7.74 -0.57 -2.47
CA GLY A 77 -7.09 0.65 -2.92
C GLY A 77 -7.19 0.85 -4.43
N ARG A 78 -7.00 -0.20 -5.23
CA ARG A 78 -7.18 -0.17 -6.70
C ARG A 78 -8.61 0.24 -7.10
N ILE A 79 -9.62 -0.23 -6.37
CA ILE A 79 -11.04 0.04 -6.69
C ILE A 79 -11.47 1.43 -6.21
N MET A 80 -11.18 1.77 -4.95
CA MET A 80 -11.68 3.01 -4.33
C MET A 80 -11.01 4.29 -4.83
N PHE A 81 -9.74 4.18 -5.22
CA PHE A 81 -8.93 5.32 -5.64
C PHE A 81 -8.64 5.32 -7.14
N ALA A 82 -9.27 4.43 -7.91
CA ALA A 82 -9.27 4.50 -9.37
C ALA A 82 -9.58 5.94 -9.83
N PRO A 83 -8.98 6.40 -10.94
CA PRO A 83 -9.00 7.80 -11.33
C PRO A 83 -10.44 8.20 -11.64
N GLN A 84 -11.09 8.88 -10.69
CA GLN A 84 -12.38 9.49 -10.95
C GLN A 84 -12.09 10.84 -11.57
N THR A 85 -11.91 10.86 -12.89
CA THR A 85 -11.83 12.10 -13.65
C THR A 85 -13.19 12.79 -13.59
N ARG A 86 -13.47 13.51 -12.51
CA ARG A 86 -14.58 14.46 -12.49
C ARG A 86 -14.11 15.74 -13.17
N LEU A 87 -14.82 16.12 -14.22
CA LEU A 87 -14.54 17.34 -14.98
C LEU A 87 -14.58 18.55 -14.03
N GLY A 88 -13.45 19.23 -13.83
CA GLY A 88 -13.37 20.47 -13.04
C GLY A 88 -12.83 20.34 -11.61
N GLU A 89 -12.53 19.14 -11.11
CA GLU A 89 -11.82 18.97 -9.83
C GLU A 89 -10.32 18.71 -10.06
N PRO A 90 -9.41 19.26 -9.24
CA PRO A 90 -7.99 18.95 -9.35
C PRO A 90 -7.79 17.44 -9.12
N ALA A 91 -7.20 16.76 -10.12
CA ALA A 91 -6.93 15.33 -10.05
C ALA A 91 -6.02 15.03 -8.85
N ILE A 92 -6.58 14.31 -7.88
CA ILE A 92 -5.85 13.83 -6.71
C ILE A 92 -5.04 12.62 -7.17
N ARG A 93 -3.70 12.75 -7.24
CA ARG A 93 -2.82 11.62 -7.58
C ARG A 93 -2.84 10.56 -6.49
N ASP A 94 -3.07 9.31 -6.89
CA ASP A 94 -3.00 8.11 -6.07
C ASP A 94 -2.18 7.05 -6.82
N PRO A 95 -0.96 6.68 -6.36
CA PRO A 95 -0.10 5.78 -7.14
C PRO A 95 -0.73 4.42 -7.46
N LEU A 96 -1.59 3.91 -6.57
CA LEU A 96 -2.23 2.60 -6.73
C LEU A 96 -3.45 2.69 -7.66
N GLY A 97 -4.26 3.73 -7.51
CA GLY A 97 -5.41 4.04 -8.35
C GLY A 97 -5.03 4.48 -9.77
N ASP A 98 -3.98 5.30 -9.89
CA ASP A 98 -3.47 5.85 -11.16
C ASP A 98 -2.65 4.83 -11.96
N ALA A 99 -2.27 3.71 -11.36
CA ALA A 99 -1.56 2.65 -12.05
C ALA A 99 -2.41 2.09 -13.21
N PRO A 100 -1.82 1.86 -14.41
CA PRO A 100 -2.53 1.30 -15.56
C PRO A 100 -3.32 0.02 -15.22
N VAL A 101 -4.50 -0.13 -15.81
CA VAL A 101 -5.40 -1.27 -15.54
C VAL A 101 -4.76 -2.63 -15.88
N GLN A 102 -3.85 -2.64 -16.85
CA GLN A 102 -3.14 -3.85 -17.27
C GLN A 102 -2.04 -4.30 -16.29
N ILE A 103 -1.64 -3.44 -15.33
CA ILE A 103 -0.69 -3.84 -14.29
C ILE A 103 -1.36 -4.84 -13.37
N GLU A 104 -0.72 -5.99 -13.23
CA GLU A 104 -1.10 -7.05 -12.31
C GLU A 104 -0.22 -6.98 -11.06
N ILE A 105 -0.83 -7.04 -9.89
CA ILE A 105 -0.11 -6.99 -8.62
C ILE A 105 -0.39 -8.31 -7.89
N THR A 106 0.65 -9.13 -7.73
CA THR A 106 0.57 -10.37 -6.95
C THR A 106 1.28 -10.18 -5.61
N VAL A 107 0.81 -10.93 -4.61
CA VAL A 107 1.46 -11.02 -3.30
C VAL A 107 1.72 -12.49 -3.05
N ASP A 108 2.98 -12.87 -2.91
CA ASP A 108 3.42 -14.25 -2.85
C ASP A 108 4.29 -14.50 -1.60
N LEU A 109 4.30 -15.75 -1.11
CA LEU A 109 5.18 -16.19 -0.03
C LEU A 109 6.18 -17.20 -0.60
N PRO A 110 7.26 -16.74 -1.25
CA PRO A 110 8.14 -17.64 -1.97
C PRO A 110 8.90 -18.58 -1.01
N HIS A 111 9.24 -18.12 0.20
CA HIS A 111 10.05 -18.84 1.18
C HIS A 111 9.52 -18.58 2.60
N HIS A 112 10.01 -19.36 3.59
CA HIS A 112 9.71 -19.08 5.00
C HIS A 112 10.18 -17.67 5.39
N ALA A 113 9.25 -16.86 5.92
CA ALA A 113 9.48 -15.49 6.37
C ALA A 113 9.71 -14.43 5.27
N CYS A 114 9.25 -14.65 4.04
CA CYS A 114 9.27 -13.62 2.97
C CYS A 114 7.86 -13.33 2.43
N ILE A 115 7.59 -12.06 2.17
CA ILE A 115 6.43 -11.60 1.38
C ILE A 115 6.94 -10.79 0.20
N ASP A 116 6.64 -11.28 -1.00
CA ASP A 116 6.99 -10.62 -2.26
C ASP A 116 5.74 -9.98 -2.84
N ILE A 117 5.80 -8.69 -3.16
CA ILE A 117 4.80 -8.02 -4.00
C ILE A 117 5.40 -7.89 -5.41
N THR A 118 4.83 -8.59 -6.38
CA THR A 118 5.26 -8.53 -7.78
C THR A 118 4.32 -7.62 -8.57
N ILE A 119 4.90 -6.63 -9.25
CA ILE A 119 4.23 -5.75 -10.22
C ILE A 119 4.55 -6.31 -11.61
N ASP A 120 3.56 -6.86 -12.29
CA ASP A 120 3.70 -7.47 -13.62
C ASP A 120 2.94 -6.67 -14.69
N LYS A 121 3.24 -6.94 -15.96
CA LYS A 121 2.62 -6.32 -17.14
C LYS A 121 2.71 -4.80 -17.15
N VAL A 122 3.85 -4.27 -16.70
CA VAL A 122 4.12 -2.83 -16.67
C VAL A 122 4.29 -2.29 -18.09
N PRO A 123 3.40 -1.39 -18.58
CA PRO A 123 3.59 -0.74 -19.88
C PRO A 123 4.92 0.00 -19.96
N ARG A 124 5.63 -0.15 -21.08
CA ARG A 124 6.99 0.38 -21.20
C ARG A 124 7.01 1.91 -21.13
N GLU A 125 6.05 2.53 -21.80
CA GLU A 125 5.83 3.97 -21.87
C GLU A 125 5.42 4.62 -20.54
N TRP A 126 5.00 3.84 -19.56
CA TRP A 126 4.60 4.32 -18.24
C TRP A 126 5.63 3.99 -17.17
N GLY A 127 6.18 2.77 -17.21
CA GLY A 127 7.08 2.25 -16.19
C GLY A 127 8.56 2.62 -16.37
N TRP A 128 8.93 3.11 -17.54
CA TRP A 128 10.32 3.42 -17.87
C TRP A 128 10.46 4.81 -18.48
N VAL A 129 11.58 5.45 -18.17
CA VAL A 129 12.04 6.71 -18.79
C VAL A 129 13.43 6.49 -19.36
N VAL A 130 13.74 7.17 -20.46
CA VAL A 130 15.10 7.16 -21.03
C VAL A 130 15.79 8.45 -20.60
N GLU A 131 16.82 8.32 -19.76
CA GLU A 131 17.67 9.42 -19.33
C GLU A 131 19.09 9.15 -19.83
N ASP A 132 19.67 10.08 -20.58
CA ASP A 132 21.02 9.95 -21.15
C ASP A 132 21.24 8.66 -21.97
N GLY A 133 20.20 8.19 -22.65
CA GLY A 133 20.24 6.95 -23.43
C GLY A 133 20.16 5.66 -22.61
N ILE A 134 20.00 5.77 -21.28
CA ILE A 134 19.85 4.63 -20.37
C ILE A 134 18.40 4.57 -19.91
N GLU A 135 17.79 3.39 -20.05
CA GLU A 135 16.45 3.14 -19.52
C GLU A 135 16.49 3.04 -17.99
N ARG A 136 15.63 3.80 -17.33
CA ARG A 136 15.49 3.87 -15.87
C ARG A 136 14.04 3.73 -15.46
N VAL A 137 13.82 3.18 -14.26
CA VAL A 137 12.50 3.10 -13.64
C VAL A 137 11.88 4.49 -13.59
N SER A 138 10.65 4.62 -14.08
CA SER A 138 9.95 5.90 -14.06
C SER A 138 9.60 6.30 -12.61
N PRO A 139 9.51 7.62 -12.33
CA PRO A 139 9.03 8.09 -11.03
C PRO A 139 7.67 7.51 -10.65
N GLN A 140 6.77 7.29 -11.63
CA GLN A 140 5.44 6.71 -11.41
C GLN A 140 5.51 5.26 -10.93
N LEU A 141 6.38 4.44 -11.54
CA LEU A 141 6.58 3.06 -11.11
C LEU A 141 7.24 3.01 -9.73
N GLN A 142 8.17 3.91 -9.43
CA GLN A 142 8.78 4.01 -8.10
C GLN A 142 7.78 4.46 -7.02
N GLU A 143 6.88 5.40 -7.33
CA GLU A 143 5.80 5.84 -6.44
C GLU A 143 4.83 4.70 -6.14
N LEU A 144 4.43 3.92 -7.15
CA LEU A 144 3.61 2.72 -6.98
C LEU A 144 4.31 1.70 -6.08
N ALA A 145 5.59 1.42 -6.34
CA ALA A 145 6.36 0.47 -5.55
C ALA A 145 6.50 0.90 -4.08
N THR A 146 6.65 2.21 -3.85
CA THR A 146 6.73 2.79 -2.50
C THR A 146 5.40 2.67 -1.75
N GLU A 147 4.26 2.99 -2.38
CA GLU A 147 2.94 2.83 -1.74
C GLU A 147 2.66 1.35 -1.43
N LEU A 148 3.06 0.42 -2.30
CA LEU A 148 2.94 -1.03 -2.03
C LEU A 148 3.82 -1.48 -0.85
N ALA A 149 5.05 -0.95 -0.76
CA ALA A 149 5.93 -1.22 0.36
C ALA A 149 5.36 -0.66 1.67
N ASP A 150 4.74 0.51 1.64
CA ASP A 150 4.06 1.11 2.80
C ASP A 150 2.87 0.24 3.27
N ILE A 151 2.08 -0.30 2.34
CA ILE A 151 1.00 -1.24 2.66
C ILE A 151 1.56 -2.46 3.39
N MET A 152 2.59 -3.08 2.83
CA MET A 152 3.25 -4.26 3.39
C MET A 152 3.87 -3.99 4.76
N ASN A 153 4.62 -2.89 4.89
CA ASN A 153 5.30 -2.51 6.14
C ASN A 153 4.31 -2.13 7.25
N GLY A 154 3.06 -1.80 6.92
CA GLY A 154 1.98 -1.69 7.89
C GLY A 154 1.74 -2.97 8.72
N TYR A 155 2.14 -4.13 8.19
CA TYR A 155 2.05 -5.45 8.85
C TYR A 155 3.42 -5.97 9.35
N ASN A 156 4.51 -5.32 8.95
CA ASN A 156 5.87 -5.71 9.33
C ASN A 156 6.33 -4.90 10.54
N PHE A 157 5.85 -5.27 11.72
CA PHE A 157 6.22 -4.57 12.95
C PHE A 157 7.72 -4.72 13.23
N ASP A 158 8.39 -3.60 13.46
CA ASP A 158 9.77 -3.49 13.95
C ASP A 158 9.86 -2.49 15.11
N GLY A 159 11.00 -2.49 15.81
CA GLY A 159 11.27 -1.62 16.95
C GLY A 159 12.67 -1.84 17.51
N SER A 160 13.09 -1.01 18.47
CA SER A 160 14.39 -1.14 19.15
C SER A 160 14.61 -2.54 19.71
N ASP A 161 13.52 -3.16 20.18
CA ASP A 161 13.54 -4.41 20.93
C ASP A 161 13.02 -5.61 20.13
N ILE A 162 12.54 -5.41 18.89
CA ILE A 162 12.02 -6.49 18.05
C ILE A 162 12.51 -6.38 16.60
N ALA A 163 13.00 -7.50 16.07
CA ALA A 163 13.34 -7.60 14.65
C ALA A 163 12.07 -7.58 13.77
N LYS A 164 12.26 -7.24 12.49
CA LYS A 164 11.21 -7.33 11.47
C LYS A 164 10.55 -8.71 11.49
N ARG A 165 9.23 -8.74 11.37
CA ARG A 165 8.42 -9.96 11.36
C ARG A 165 8.66 -10.83 10.13
N PHE A 166 8.93 -10.21 8.98
CA PHE A 166 9.26 -10.88 7.73
C PHE A 166 10.15 -9.99 6.85
N PHE A 167 10.82 -10.61 5.89
CA PHE A 167 11.48 -9.89 4.80
C PHE A 167 10.44 -9.53 3.74
N GLY A 168 10.35 -8.25 3.41
CA GLY A 168 9.43 -7.75 2.41
C GLY A 168 10.21 -7.24 1.21
N ARG A 169 9.67 -7.43 0.00
CA ARG A 169 10.18 -6.70 -1.18
C ARG A 169 9.08 -6.43 -2.18
N VAL A 170 9.20 -5.29 -2.85
CA VAL A 170 8.37 -4.94 -4.01
C VAL A 170 9.24 -4.99 -5.24
N ARG A 171 8.81 -5.73 -6.26
CA ARG A 171 9.62 -6.06 -7.43
C ARG A 171 8.80 -6.04 -8.71
N ILE A 172 9.48 -5.84 -9.82
CA ILE A 172 9.06 -6.34 -11.14
C ILE A 172 9.75 -7.70 -11.38
N PRO A 173 9.36 -8.48 -12.41
CA PRO A 173 9.91 -9.83 -12.62
C PRO A 173 11.44 -9.91 -12.59
N GLU A 174 12.14 -8.88 -13.06
CA GLU A 174 13.60 -8.85 -13.25
C GLU A 174 14.34 -7.97 -12.23
N LEU A 175 13.64 -7.16 -11.42
CA LEU A 175 14.26 -6.13 -10.58
C LEU A 175 13.48 -5.89 -9.30
N THR A 176 14.18 -5.87 -8.16
CA THR A 176 13.62 -5.38 -6.90
C THR A 176 13.65 -3.85 -6.88
N LEU A 177 12.49 -3.24 -6.66
CA LEU A 177 12.31 -1.79 -6.60
C LEU A 177 12.42 -1.25 -5.17
N VAL A 178 11.95 -2.01 -4.18
CA VAL A 178 11.97 -1.65 -2.76
C VAL A 178 12.22 -2.89 -1.89
N TRP A 179 12.99 -2.72 -0.81
CA TRP A 179 13.26 -3.71 0.25
C TRP A 179 12.71 -3.25 1.60
#